data_AF-A0A2V5VJH6-F1
#
_entry.id   AF-A0A2V5VJH6-F1
#
_cell.length_a   1.000
_cell.length_b   1.000
_cell.length_c   1.000
_cell.angle_alpha   90.00
_cell.angle_beta   90.00
_cell.angle_gamma   90.00
#
_symmetry.space_group_name_H-M   'P 1'
#
loop_
_entity.id
_entity.type
_entity.pdbx_description
1 polymer ?
#
loop_
_entity_poly.entity_id
_entity_poly.type
_entity_poly.pdbx_seq_one_letter_code
_entity_poly.pdbx_strand_id
1 'polypeptide(L)'
;MITAPELEIAVLVLGMVILMLEAFATEIDKCFLAFAAITGLAAVLVASFFVAPSGLDQATGFWSFYTADRLSIFFKQFALLTTILVLIMMIDYAPVVRRSFPDSKAQAGLGEFF
;
A
#
# COMPACT_ATOMS: atom_id res chain seq x y z
N MET A 1 -8.33 8.22 -19.57
CA MET A 1 -8.05 9.11 -18.43
C MET A 1 -8.14 8.22 -17.20
N ILE A 2 -7.12 8.20 -16.34
CA ILE A 2 -7.18 7.38 -15.11
C ILE A 2 -8.22 8.01 -14.20
N THR A 3 -9.19 7.22 -13.75
CA THR A 3 -10.22 7.70 -12.83
C THR A 3 -9.79 7.44 -11.40
N ALA A 4 -10.19 8.32 -10.47
CA ALA A 4 -9.76 8.20 -9.07
C ALA A 4 -10.14 6.85 -8.41
N PRO A 5 -11.30 6.22 -8.70
CA PRO A 5 -11.62 4.87 -8.23
C PRO A 5 -10.65 3.77 -8.69
N GLU A 6 -10.05 3.90 -9.88
CA GLU A 6 -9.14 2.88 -10.42
C GLU A 6 -7.89 2.72 -9.55
N LEU A 7 -7.38 3.81 -8.97
CA LEU A 7 -6.23 3.77 -8.08
C LEU A 7 -6.55 3.10 -6.74
N GLU A 8 -7.75 3.32 -6.22
CA GLU A 8 -8.20 2.70 -4.97
C GLU A 8 -8.34 1.19 -5.14
N ILE A 9 -8.92 0.77 -6.26
CA ILE A 9 -9.02 -0.65 -6.64
C ILE A 9 -7.61 -1.24 -6.82
N ALA A 10 -6.69 -0.51 -7.45
CA ALA A 10 -5.31 -0.98 -7.62
C ALA A 10 -4.59 -1.19 -6.28
N VAL A 11 -4.72 -0.27 -5.32
CA VAL A 11 -4.15 -0.42 -3.98
C VAL A 11 -4.78 -1.59 -3.24
N LEU A 12 -6.11 -1.74 -3.33
CA LEU A 12 -6.83 -2.86 -2.70
C LEU A 12 -6.38 -4.20 -3.25
N VAL A 13 -6.30 -4.32 -4.59
CA VAL A 13 -5.84 -5.55 -5.25
C VAL A 13 -4.39 -5.84 -4.92
N LEU A 14 -3.52 -4.83 -4.92
CA LEU A 14 -2.12 -4.97 -4.50
C LEU A 14 -2.02 -5.52 -3.07
N GLY A 15 -2.74 -4.93 -2.13
CA GLY A 15 -2.77 -5.38 -0.73
C GLY A 15 -3.28 -6.82 -0.61
N MET A 16 -4.37 -7.16 -1.30
CA MET A 16 -4.89 -8.53 -1.33
C MET A 16 -3.89 -9.53 -1.89
N VAL A 17 -3.19 -9.20 -2.97
CA VAL A 17 -2.17 -10.06 -3.56
C VAL A 17 -1.00 -10.27 -2.59
N ILE A 18 -0.54 -9.22 -1.91
CA ILE A 18 0.54 -9.33 -0.91
C ILE A 18 0.11 -10.24 0.24
N LEU A 19 -1.10 -10.06 0.76
CA LEU A 19 -1.64 -10.91 1.84
C LEU A 19 -1.80 -12.37 1.40
N MET A 20 -2.25 -12.61 0.17
CA MET A 20 -2.34 -13.97 -0.36
C MET A 20 -0.94 -14.60 -0.51
N LEU A 21 0.03 -13.85 -1.02
CA LEU A 21 1.40 -14.36 -1.13
C LEU A 21 1.98 -14.68 0.24
N GLU A 22 1.80 -13.83 1.24
CA GLU A 22 2.24 -14.10 2.60
C GLU A 22 1.53 -15.33 3.20
N ALA A 23 0.21 -15.42 3.05
CA ALA A 23 -0.59 -16.48 3.64
C ALA A 23 -0.30 -17.87 3.04
N PHE A 24 -0.06 -17.94 1.72
CA PHE A 24 0.09 -19.20 1.00
C PHE A 24 1.54 -19.57 0.69
N ALA A 25 2.47 -18.61 0.60
CA ALA A 25 3.87 -18.88 0.25
C ALA A 25 4.78 -18.73 1.46
N THR A 26 4.84 -19.79 2.27
CA THR A 26 5.51 -19.83 3.58
C THR A 26 7.04 -19.69 3.53
N GLU A 27 7.65 -19.77 2.35
CA GLU A 27 9.11 -19.66 2.16
C GLU A 27 9.56 -18.34 1.52
N ILE A 28 8.65 -17.39 1.25
CA ILE A 28 9.04 -16.10 0.68
C ILE A 28 9.70 -15.23 1.76
N ASP A 29 10.82 -14.59 1.40
CA ASP A 29 11.44 -13.61 2.28
C ASP A 29 10.52 -12.41 2.47
N LYS A 30 10.17 -12.10 3.73
CA LYS A 30 9.36 -10.93 4.09
C LYS A 30 9.94 -9.62 3.57
N CYS A 31 11.26 -9.56 3.41
CA CYS A 31 11.94 -8.42 2.80
C CYS A 31 11.50 -8.23 1.33
N PHE A 32 11.36 -9.32 0.57
CA PHE A 32 10.88 -9.28 -0.81
C PHE A 32 9.44 -8.78 -0.90
N LEU A 33 8.56 -9.22 0.01
CA LEU A 33 7.18 -8.72 0.08
C LEU A 33 7.13 -7.22 0.39
N ALA A 34 7.94 -6.75 1.34
CA ALA A 34 8.03 -5.33 1.67
C ALA A 34 8.52 -4.49 0.48
N PHE A 35 9.55 -4.96 -0.25
CA PHE A 35 10.01 -4.29 -1.48
C PHE A 35 8.95 -4.29 -2.59
N ALA A 36 8.22 -5.39 -2.77
CA ALA A 36 7.11 -5.46 -3.72
C ALA A 36 6.00 -4.46 -3.37
N ALA A 37 5.63 -4.38 -2.09
CA ALA A 37 4.65 -3.43 -1.58
C ALA A 37 5.06 -1.98 -1.82
N ILE A 38 6.30 -1.62 -1.45
CA ILE A 38 6.86 -0.28 -1.66
C ILE A 38 6.86 0.09 -3.14
N THR A 39 7.30 -0.83 -4.01
CA THR A 39 7.36 -0.59 -5.46
C THR A 39 5.98 -0.40 -6.05
N GLY A 40 5.00 -1.24 -5.65
CA GLY A 40 3.61 -1.12 -6.08
C GLY A 40 2.97 0.19 -5.63
N LEU A 41 3.15 0.57 -4.36
CA LEU A 41 2.64 1.84 -3.83
C LEU A 41 3.32 3.06 -4.47
N ALA A 42 4.62 2.99 -4.76
CA ALA A 42 5.33 4.05 -5.47
C ALA A 42 4.78 4.23 -6.90
N ALA A 43 4.47 3.13 -7.60
CA ALA A 43 3.83 3.20 -8.91
C ALA A 43 2.43 3.84 -8.84
N VAL A 44 1.62 3.49 -7.83
CA VAL A 44 0.32 4.13 -7.58
C VAL A 44 0.49 5.61 -7.27
N LEU A 45 1.48 5.99 -6.45
CA LEU A 45 1.77 7.38 -6.14
C LEU A 45 2.11 8.17 -7.40
N VAL A 46 2.97 7.64 -8.28
CA VAL A 46 3.27 8.29 -9.57
C VAL A 46 2.02 8.39 -10.45
N ALA A 47 1.23 7.31 -10.54
CA ALA A 47 -0.01 7.30 -11.32
C ALA A 47 -1.03 8.33 -10.82
N SER A 48 -1.06 8.62 -9.50
CA SER A 48 -1.97 9.59 -8.90
C SER A 48 -1.78 11.03 -9.43
N PHE A 49 -0.59 11.39 -9.92
CA PHE A 49 -0.34 12.71 -10.52
C PHE A 49 -1.03 12.89 -11.88
N PHE A 50 -1.47 11.80 -12.51
CA PHE A 50 -2.15 11.81 -13.80
C PHE A 50 -3.68 11.70 -13.69
N VAL A 51 -4.23 11.72 -12.47
CA VAL A 51 -5.68 11.71 -12.22
C VAL A 51 -6.25 13.10 -12.46
N ALA A 52 -7.27 13.18 -13.32
CA ALA A 52 -8.01 14.42 -13.53
C ALA A 52 -8.99 14.63 -12.36
N PRO A 53 -9.03 15.84 -11.75
CA PRO A 53 -10.03 16.15 -10.73
C PRO A 53 -11.44 16.04 -11.31
N SER A 54 -12.33 15.35 -10.59
CA SER A 54 -13.74 15.20 -10.97
C SER A 54 -14.64 15.67 -9.82
N GLY A 55 -15.55 16.61 -10.15
CA GLY A 55 -16.54 17.16 -9.21
C GLY A 55 -17.78 16.28 -9.04
N LEU A 56 -18.68 16.71 -8.15
CA LEU A 56 -19.95 16.00 -7.84
C LEU A 56 -20.83 15.77 -9.08
N ASP A 57 -20.85 16.70 -10.02
CA ASP A 57 -21.66 16.60 -11.25
C ASP A 57 -21.21 15.48 -12.19
N GLN A 58 -20.01 14.93 -11.97
CA GLN A 58 -19.44 13.86 -12.80
C GLN A 58 -19.58 12.47 -12.16
N ALA A 59 -19.99 12.40 -10.89
CA ALA A 59 -20.15 11.16 -10.15
C ALA A 59 -21.54 10.56 -10.39
N THR A 60 -21.62 9.51 -11.22
CA THR A 60 -22.88 8.80 -11.51
C THR A 60 -22.98 7.48 -10.74
N GLY A 61 -24.20 7.10 -10.33
CA GLY A 61 -24.47 5.81 -9.68
C GLY A 61 -23.86 5.67 -8.27
N PHE A 62 -23.23 4.53 -7.97
CA PHE A 62 -22.66 4.19 -6.66
C PHE A 62 -21.58 5.18 -6.18
N TRP A 63 -20.98 5.93 -7.10
CA TRP A 63 -19.93 6.92 -6.82
C TRP A 63 -20.46 8.31 -6.44
N SER A 64 -21.78 8.50 -6.36
CA SER A 64 -22.41 9.78 -6.00
C SER A 64 -21.95 10.36 -4.65
N PHE A 65 -21.43 9.53 -3.75
CA PHE A 65 -20.92 9.94 -2.44
C PHE A 65 -19.44 10.36 -2.47
N TYR A 66 -18.79 10.22 -3.61
CA TYR A 66 -17.36 10.33 -3.78
C TYR A 66 -16.98 11.51 -4.65
N THR A 67 -16.09 12.37 -4.15
CA THR A 67 -15.55 13.51 -4.89
C THR A 67 -14.04 13.36 -5.02
N ALA A 68 -13.51 13.54 -6.22
CA ALA A 68 -12.07 13.57 -6.48
C ALA A 68 -11.65 14.99 -6.84
N ASP A 69 -11.95 15.94 -5.96
CA ASP A 69 -11.45 17.29 -6.06
C ASP A 69 -9.94 17.35 -5.76
N ARG A 70 -9.32 18.49 -6.06
CA ARG A 70 -7.86 18.64 -5.95
C ARG A 70 -7.34 18.47 -4.51
N LEU A 71 -8.14 18.83 -3.50
CA LEU A 71 -7.77 18.67 -2.09
C LEU A 71 -7.82 17.19 -1.71
N SER A 72 -8.88 16.48 -2.11
CA SER A 72 -9.00 15.04 -1.88
C SER A 72 -7.87 14.24 -2.53
N ILE A 73 -7.48 14.57 -3.77
CA ILE A 73 -6.35 13.93 -4.45
C ILE A 73 -5.03 14.18 -3.69
N PHE A 74 -4.81 15.42 -3.22
CA PHE A 74 -3.62 15.75 -2.42
C PHE A 74 -3.54 14.92 -1.12
N PHE A 75 -4.64 14.77 -0.39
CA PHE A 75 -4.65 13.96 0.83
C PHE A 75 -4.41 12.48 0.55
N LYS A 76 -4.90 11.95 -0.58
CA LYS A 76 -4.59 10.57 -1.00
C LYS A 76 -3.11 10.37 -1.32
N GLN A 77 -2.50 11.33 -2.02
CA GLN A 77 -1.06 11.34 -2.28
C GLN A 77 -0.25 11.39 -0.98
N PHE A 78 -0.65 12.24 -0.05
CA PHE A 78 -0.02 12.33 1.25
C PHE A 78 -0.15 11.02 2.04
N ALA A 79 -1.35 10.43 2.08
CA ALA A 79 -1.57 9.14 2.72
C ALA A 79 -0.67 8.04 2.10
N LEU A 80 -0.64 7.92 0.77
CA LEU A 80 0.23 6.98 0.06
C LEU A 80 1.71 7.19 0.39
N LEU A 81 2.17 8.44 0.40
CA LEU A 81 3.54 8.78 0.78
C LEU A 81 3.84 8.30 2.20
N THR A 82 2.96 8.59 3.16
CA THR A 82 3.15 8.17 4.56
C THR A 82 3.17 6.65 4.71
N THR A 83 2.31 5.92 3.98
CA THR A 83 2.33 4.45 3.99
C THR A 83 3.66 3.91 3.47
N ILE A 84 4.19 4.46 2.38
CA ILE A 84 5.50 4.06 1.84
C ILE A 84 6.61 4.31 2.88
N LEU A 85 6.61 5.48 3.53
CA LEU A 85 7.59 5.81 4.56
C LEU A 85 7.51 4.87 5.77
N VAL A 86 6.31 4.50 6.20
CA VAL A 86 6.10 3.53 7.28
C VAL A 86 6.66 2.16 6.89
N LEU A 87 6.43 1.69 5.67
CA LEU A 87 6.98 0.42 5.19
C LEU A 87 8.52 0.43 5.15
N ILE A 88 9.12 1.53 4.68
CA ILE A 88 10.59 1.71 4.71
C ILE A 88 11.11 1.66 6.15
N MET A 89 10.46 2.39 7.05
CA MET A 89 10.84 2.39 8.47
C MET A 89 10.71 0.99 9.09
N MET A 90 9.69 0.22 8.72
CA MET A 90 9.52 -1.16 9.19
C MET A 90 10.63 -2.09 8.71
N ILE A 91 11.13 -1.92 7.49
CA ILE A 91 12.29 -2.70 6.99
C ILE A 91 13.52 -2.46 7.89
N ASP A 92 13.79 -1.19 8.23
CA ASP A 92 14.92 -0.84 9.10
C ASP A 92 14.72 -1.30 10.55
N TYR A 93 13.47 -1.36 11.01
CA TYR A 93 13.13 -1.79 12.37
C TYR A 93 13.03 -3.32 12.52
N ALA A 94 12.77 -4.05 11.44
CA ALA A 94 12.71 -5.50 11.38
C ALA A 94 13.86 -6.24 12.10
N PRO A 95 15.16 -5.89 11.89
CA PRO A 95 16.25 -6.53 12.62
C PRO A 95 16.25 -6.24 14.13
N VAL A 96 15.73 -5.09 14.57
CA VAL A 96 15.61 -4.75 16.00
C VAL A 96 14.58 -5.66 16.65
N VAL A 97 13.41 -5.82 16.03
CA VAL A 97 12.36 -6.73 16.50
C VAL A 97 12.85 -8.18 16.56
N ARG A 98 13.53 -8.65 15.51
CA ARG A 98 14.12 -10.01 15.48
C ARG A 98 15.10 -10.26 16.63
N ARG A 99 15.87 -9.25 17.05
CA ARG A 99 16.82 -9.38 18.18
C ARG A 99 16.10 -9.45 19.53
N SER A 100 14.96 -8.78 19.67
CA SER A 100 14.15 -8.79 20.90
C SER A 100 13.37 -10.10 21.10
N PHE A 101 13.10 -10.84 20.02
CA PHE A 101 12.40 -12.13 20.07
C PHE A 101 13.26 -13.23 19.41
N PRO A 102 14.28 -13.75 20.12
CA PRO A 102 15.11 -14.85 19.63
C PRO A 102 14.29 -16.16 19.67
N ASP A 103 13.55 -16.43 18.59
CA ASP A 103 12.87 -17.70 18.38
C ASP A 103 13.62 -18.58 17.36
N SER A 104 13.37 -19.89 17.38
CA SER A 104 14.17 -20.95 16.75
C SER A 104 14.11 -20.96 15.20
N LYS A 105 13.31 -20.09 14.58
CA LYS A 105 13.15 -19.96 13.11
C LYS A 105 13.50 -18.54 12.68
N ALA A 106 14.29 -18.40 11.60
CA ALA A 106 14.89 -17.14 11.12
C ALA A 106 13.91 -15.98 10.83
N GLN A 107 12.59 -16.22 10.81
CA GLN A 107 11.54 -15.23 10.53
C GLN A 107 10.36 -15.25 11.53
N ALA A 108 10.39 -16.09 12.58
CA ALA A 108 9.27 -16.24 13.52
C ALA A 108 9.05 -15.01 14.41
N GLY A 109 10.12 -14.32 14.80
CA GLY A 109 10.04 -13.10 15.62
C GLY A 109 9.54 -11.85 14.90
N LEU A 110 9.31 -11.90 13.58
CA LEU A 110 8.79 -10.76 12.81
C LEU A 110 7.26 -10.66 12.78
N GLY A 111 6.53 -11.66 13.28
CA GLY A 111 5.06 -11.66 13.28
C GLY A 111 4.41 -11.29 11.93
N GLU A 112 3.16 -10.82 12.01
CA GLU A 112 2.29 -10.25 10.96
C GLU A 112 2.50 -8.73 10.78
N PHE A 113 3.71 -8.22 11.09
CA PHE A 113 4.02 -6.79 11.11
C PHE A 113 4.45 -6.22 9.73
N PHE A 114 4.04 -6.86 8.63
CA PHE A 114 4.21 -6.36 7.27
C PHE A 114 2.87 -6.35 6.53
#